data_AF-U1NH54-F1
#
_entry.id   AF-U1NH54-F1
#
_cell.length_a   1.000
_cell.length_b   1.000
_cell.length_c   1.000
_cell.angle_alpha   90.00
_cell.angle_beta   90.00
_cell.angle_gamma   90.00
#
_symmetry.space_group_name_H-M   'P 1'
#
loop_
_entity.id
_entity.type
_entity.pdbx_description
1 polymer ?
#
loop_
_entity_poly.entity_id
_entity_poly.type
_entity_poly.pdbx_seq_one_letter_code
_entity_poly.pdbx_strand_id
1 'polypeptide(L)'
;MSDQLSRVTYVQASYPVEIRTKLYELLAETAPKTVDKVWLCNSGTEANEAALKFARAATGNSKIISTKRGFHGRTMGALATTWKDKYKKTTSR
;
A
#
# COMPACT_ATOMS: atom_id res chain seq x y z
N MET A 1 -5.93 -19.91 9.74
CA MET A 1 -7.04 -19.33 8.95
C MET A 1 -8.40 -19.84 9.39
N SER A 2 -8.64 -21.17 9.50
CA SER A 2 -9.95 -21.71 9.92
C SER A 2 -10.45 -21.17 11.27
N ASP A 3 -9.57 -21.07 12.28
CA ASP A 3 -9.91 -20.50 13.60
C ASP A 3 -10.39 -19.05 13.54
N GLN A 4 -9.70 -18.18 12.78
CA GLN A 4 -10.11 -16.79 12.66
C GLN A 4 -11.48 -16.68 11.95
N LEU A 5 -11.72 -17.52 10.94
CA LEU A 5 -12.98 -17.52 10.18
C LEU A 5 -14.18 -17.91 11.05
N SER A 6 -14.03 -18.85 12.00
CA SER A 6 -15.11 -19.24 12.92
C SER A 6 -15.41 -18.19 13.98
N ARG A 7 -14.45 -17.29 14.25
CA ARG A 7 -14.57 -16.21 15.25
C ARG A 7 -15.12 -14.92 14.65
N VAL A 8 -14.43 -14.40 13.63
CA VAL A 8 -14.82 -13.15 12.95
C VAL A 8 -14.19 -13.06 11.56
N THR A 9 -15.05 -12.86 10.56
CA THR A 9 -14.65 -12.80 9.14
C THR A 9 -14.24 -11.41 8.71
N TYR A 10 -14.92 -10.37 9.20
CA TYR A 10 -14.67 -8.99 8.85
C TYR A 10 -15.01 -8.06 10.01
N VAL A 11 -14.12 -7.09 10.22
CA VAL A 11 -14.37 -5.93 11.06
C VAL A 11 -13.79 -4.74 10.32
N GLN A 12 -14.58 -3.67 10.18
CA GLN A 12 -14.12 -2.46 9.53
C GLN A 12 -12.91 -1.87 10.30
N ALA A 13 -11.94 -1.33 9.57
CA ALA A 13 -10.60 -1.04 10.09
C ALA A 13 -10.54 -0.03 11.25
N SER A 14 -11.60 0.78 11.46
CA SER A 14 -11.65 1.75 12.58
C SER A 14 -12.01 1.13 13.93
N TYR A 15 -12.56 -0.09 13.95
CA TYR A 15 -12.86 -0.80 15.19
C TYR A 15 -11.69 -1.68 15.62
N PRO A 16 -11.23 -1.63 16.88
CA PRO A 16 -10.06 -2.38 17.31
C PRO A 16 -10.28 -3.90 17.17
N VAL A 17 -9.24 -4.59 16.72
CA VAL A 17 -9.20 -6.06 16.65
C VAL A 17 -7.81 -6.50 17.12
N GLU A 18 -7.78 -7.38 18.11
CA GLU A 18 -6.54 -7.85 18.75
C GLU A 18 -5.54 -8.42 17.73
N ILE A 19 -6.00 -9.30 16.82
CA ILE A 19 -5.10 -9.90 15.82
C ILE A 19 -4.54 -8.88 14.84
N ARG A 20 -5.28 -7.80 14.54
CA ARG A 20 -4.78 -6.72 13.68
C ARG A 20 -3.75 -5.86 14.41
N THR A 21 -3.92 -5.65 15.71
CA THR A 21 -2.95 -4.94 16.57
C THR A 21 -1.62 -5.69 16.62
N LYS A 22 -1.67 -6.99 16.88
CA LYS A 22 -0.50 -7.88 16.84
C LYS A 22 0.22 -7.85 15.49
N LEU A 23 -0.52 -7.76 14.39
CA LEU A 23 0.06 -7.63 13.06
C LEU A 23 0.78 -6.28 12.87
N TYR A 24 0.20 -5.18 13.36
CA TYR A 24 0.86 -3.87 13.31
C TYR A 24 2.18 -3.89 14.08
N GLU A 25 2.19 -4.44 15.30
CA GLU A 25 3.38 -4.55 16.15
C GLU A 25 4.46 -5.39 15.49
N LEU A 26 4.11 -6.59 15.02
CA LEU A 26 5.05 -7.49 14.35
C LEU A 26 5.70 -6.84 13.11
N LEU A 27 4.91 -6.12 12.30
CA LEU A 27 5.42 -5.43 11.11
C LEU A 27 6.35 -4.27 11.47
N ALA A 28 6.02 -3.51 12.52
CA ALA A 28 6.87 -2.41 13.00
C ALA A 28 8.19 -2.93 13.57
N GLU A 29 8.18 -4.05 14.30
CA GLU A 29 9.38 -4.68 14.87
C GLU A 29 10.30 -5.27 13.79
N THR A 30 9.73 -5.78 12.71
CA THR A 30 10.49 -6.41 11.60
C THR A 30 11.07 -5.37 10.63
N ALA A 31 10.51 -4.15 10.60
CA ALA A 31 10.94 -3.09 9.72
C ALA A 31 12.31 -2.50 10.13
N PRO A 32 13.00 -1.78 9.23
CA PRO A 32 14.17 -1.00 9.62
C PRO A 32 13.83 -0.02 10.75
N LYS A 33 14.76 0.22 11.68
CA LYS A 33 14.54 1.01 12.91
C LYS A 33 13.95 2.42 12.71
N THR A 34 14.05 2.98 11.50
CA THR A 34 13.51 4.29 11.15
C THR A 34 12.03 4.25 10.69
N VAL A 35 11.39 3.08 10.67
CA VAL A 35 10.03 2.88 10.17
C VAL A 35 9.23 2.10 11.22
N ASP A 36 8.38 2.81 11.99
CA ASP A 36 7.59 2.24 13.08
C ASP A 36 6.06 2.36 12.86
N LYS A 37 5.63 3.01 11.77
CA LYS A 37 4.21 3.20 11.42
C LYS A 37 3.79 2.25 10.31
N VAL A 38 2.67 1.57 10.52
CA VAL A 38 2.13 0.59 9.58
C VAL A 38 0.73 1.00 9.14
N TRP A 39 0.50 0.94 7.83
CA TRP A 39 -0.82 1.13 7.23
C TRP A 39 -1.15 -0.10 6.37
N LEU A 40 -2.28 -0.75 6.65
CA LEU A 40 -2.69 -1.98 5.97
C LEU A 40 -3.58 -1.66 4.76
N CYS A 41 -3.40 -2.43 3.70
CA CYS A 41 -4.22 -2.42 2.50
C CYS A 41 -4.31 -3.82 1.89
N ASN A 42 -5.06 -3.95 0.81
CA ASN A 42 -5.44 -5.22 0.21
C ASN A 42 -4.52 -5.63 -0.94
N SER A 43 -3.60 -4.75 -1.37
CA SER A 43 -2.73 -5.02 -2.51
C SER A 43 -1.47 -4.15 -2.52
N GLY A 44 -0.47 -4.57 -3.30
CA GLY A 44 0.73 -3.76 -3.53
C GLY A 44 0.47 -2.44 -4.28
N THR A 45 -0.55 -2.39 -5.15
CA THR A 45 -0.90 -1.14 -5.86
C THR A 45 -1.48 -0.11 -4.89
N GLU A 46 -2.35 -0.53 -3.95
CA GLU A 46 -2.86 0.33 -2.88
C GLU A 46 -1.76 0.79 -1.91
N ALA A 47 -0.81 -0.09 -1.58
CA ALA A 47 0.35 0.28 -0.77
C ALA A 47 1.15 1.41 -1.42
N ASN A 48 1.38 1.33 -2.74
CA ASN A 48 2.06 2.40 -3.48
C ASN A 48 1.22 3.67 -3.60
N GLU A 49 -0.10 3.60 -3.78
CA GLU A 49 -0.98 4.80 -3.74
C GLU A 49 -0.87 5.50 -2.37
N ALA A 50 -0.88 4.75 -1.28
CA ALA A 50 -0.72 5.31 0.06
C ALA A 50 0.66 5.93 0.25
N ALA A 51 1.73 5.26 -0.18
CA ALA A 51 3.08 5.81 -0.12
C ALA A 51 3.21 7.15 -0.90
N LEU A 52 2.63 7.22 -2.10
CA LEU A 52 2.59 8.46 -2.90
C LEU A 52 1.83 9.58 -2.17
N LYS A 53 0.69 9.26 -1.55
CA LYS A 53 -0.09 10.23 -0.77
C LYS A 53 0.66 10.71 0.48
N PHE A 54 1.30 9.80 1.21
CA PHE A 54 2.08 10.14 2.41
C PHE A 54 3.29 11.00 2.06
N ALA A 55 4.03 10.67 1.00
CA ALA A 55 5.16 11.47 0.53
C ALA A 55 4.72 12.90 0.18
N ARG A 56 3.61 13.06 -0.55
CA ARG A 56 3.04 14.38 -0.88
C ARG A 56 2.61 15.15 0.37
N ALA A 57 1.94 14.48 1.30
CA ALA A 57 1.45 15.11 2.53
C ALA A 57 2.60 15.56 3.44
N ALA A 58 3.64 14.74 3.59
CA ALA A 58 4.78 15.03 4.46
C ALA A 58 5.71 16.11 3.88
N THR A 59 5.84 16.19 2.55
CA THR A 59 6.80 17.09 1.89
C THR A 59 6.17 18.33 1.26
N GLY A 60 4.85 18.34 1.02
CA GLY A 60 4.17 19.36 0.21
C GLY A 60 4.51 19.30 -1.29
N ASN A 61 5.35 18.37 -1.73
CA ASN A 61 5.83 18.29 -3.11
C ASN A 61 5.08 17.21 -3.90
N SER A 62 4.60 17.55 -5.10
CA SER A 62 3.90 16.62 -6.00
C SER A 62 4.82 15.88 -6.97
N LYS A 63 6.09 16.28 -7.10
CA LYS A 63 7.05 15.63 -8.00
C LYS A 63 7.54 14.31 -7.40
N ILE A 64 7.42 13.23 -8.18
CA ILE A 64 7.87 11.88 -7.83
C ILE A 64 8.83 11.40 -8.91
N ILE A 65 9.95 10.81 -8.50
CA ILE A 65 10.92 10.18 -9.40
C ILE A 65 10.69 8.67 -9.36
N SER A 66 10.55 8.03 -10.52
CA SER A 66 10.51 6.57 -10.63
C SER A 66 11.57 6.06 -11.60
N THR A 67 11.92 4.79 -11.48
CA THR A 67 13.03 4.18 -12.22
C THR A 67 12.57 3.52 -13.51
N LYS A 68 13.47 3.50 -14.50
CA LYS A 68 13.23 2.71 -15.72
C LYS A 68 13.09 1.24 -15.34
N ARG A 69 12.17 0.53 -16.01
CA ARG A 69 11.80 -0.87 -15.77
C ARG A 69 11.16 -1.16 -14.39
N GLY A 70 10.85 -0.15 -13.58
CA GLY A 70 10.09 -0.29 -12.34
C GLY A 70 8.62 -0.66 -12.57
N PHE A 71 8.03 -1.40 -11.62
CA PHE A 71 6.62 -1.76 -11.60
C PHE A 71 6.04 -1.48 -10.22
N HIS A 72 5.09 -0.54 -10.14
CA HIS A 72 4.50 -0.07 -8.89
C HIS A 72 3.00 -0.35 -8.79
N GLY A 73 2.41 -0.94 -9.83
CA GLY A 73 0.99 -1.26 -9.86
C GLY A 73 0.27 -0.65 -11.07
N ARG A 74 -1.06 -0.75 -11.04
CA ARG A 74 -1.94 -0.40 -12.18
C ARG A 74 -3.13 0.49 -11.82
N THR A 75 -3.31 0.84 -10.54
CA THR A 75 -4.19 1.96 -10.16
C THR A 75 -3.57 3.28 -10.57
N MET A 76 -4.36 4.35 -10.74
CA MET A 76 -3.92 5.55 -11.46
C MET A 76 -2.60 6.18 -10.97
N GLY A 77 -2.42 6.37 -9.66
CA GLY A 77 -1.20 6.95 -9.10
C GLY A 77 -0.01 6.00 -9.19
N ALA A 78 -0.21 4.73 -8.83
CA ALA A 78 0.79 3.68 -8.97
C ALA A 78 1.23 3.50 -10.44
N LEU A 79 0.28 3.48 -11.36
CA LEU A 79 0.47 3.34 -12.80
C LEU A 79 1.29 4.49 -13.40
N ALA A 80 1.08 5.72 -12.91
CA ALA A 80 1.88 6.87 -13.31
C ALA A 80 3.39 6.65 -13.04
N THR A 81 3.71 5.91 -11.98
CA THR A 81 5.10 5.58 -11.61
C THR A 81 5.62 4.27 -12.21
N THR A 82 4.74 3.37 -12.69
CA THR A 82 5.12 2.15 -13.43
C THR A 82 5.75 2.50 -14.79
N TRP A 83 6.86 1.85 -15.16
CA TRP A 83 7.61 2.18 -16.38
C TRP A 83 6.90 1.83 -17.69
N LYS A 84 6.29 0.64 -17.76
CA LYS A 84 5.89 0.05 -19.05
C LYS A 84 4.64 0.74 -19.63
N ASP A 85 4.82 1.50 -20.70
CA ASP A 85 3.76 2.26 -21.39
C ASP A 85 2.57 1.40 -21.83
N LYS A 86 2.78 0.11 -22.10
CA LYS A 86 1.67 -0.82 -22.42
C LYS A 86 0.56 -0.80 -21.36
N TYR A 87 0.89 -0.52 -20.11
CA TYR A 87 -0.12 -0.46 -19.04
C TYR A 87 -0.82 0.91 -18.95
N LYS A 88 -0.26 1.95 -19.57
CA LYS A 88 -0.77 3.34 -19.52
C LYS A 88 -1.65 3.69 -20.72
N LYS A 89 -1.41 3.04 -21.85
CA LYS A 89 -2.15 3.28 -23.10
C LYS A 89 -3.49 2.58 -23.03
N THR A 90 -4.56 3.32 -23.26
CA THR A 90 -5.87 2.76 -23.58
C THR A 90 -5.74 2.11 -24.96
N THR A 91 -5.94 0.80 -25.07
CA THR A 91 -6.15 0.19 -26.40
C THR A 91 -7.46 0.73 -26.95
N SER A 92 -7.40 1.58 -27.97
CA SER A 92 -8.54 1.82 -28.84
C SER A 92 -8.89 0.47 -29.46
N ARG A 93 -10.10 -0.02 -29.18
CA ARG A 93 -10.72 -1.04 -30.02
C ARG A 93 -11.17 -0.38 -31.32
#